data_AF-A0A534S077-F1
#
_entry.id   AF-A0A534S077-F1
#
_cell.length_a   1.000
_cell.length_b   1.000
_cell.length_c   1.000
_cell.angle_alpha   90.00
_cell.angle_beta   90.00
_cell.angle_gamma   90.00
#
_symmetry.space_group_name_H-M   'P 1'
#
loop_
_entity.id
_entity.type
_entity.pdbx_description
1 polymer ?
#
loop_
_entity_poly.entity_id
_entity_poly.type
_entity_poly.pdbx_seq_one_letter_code
_entity_poly.pdbx_strand_id
1 'polypeptide(L)'
;MKTKIVLWLILVLMSGVFAVPKPAFTRDDDGWSADARKARQLRGRWYLNGDRNKPTEINENGRRLEARNENGQTSRLEVDRHGNIRAADWQDVRGDVSGDRIKWSNGTTWTRKPSRR
;
A
#
# COMPACT_ATOMS: atom_id res chain seq x y z
N MET A 1 -10.14 -57.76 17.37
CA MET A 1 -11.40 -57.13 16.88
C MET A 1 -11.73 -55.94 17.76
N LYS A 2 -11.63 -54.72 17.24
CA LYS A 2 -12.01 -53.47 17.91
C LYS A 2 -12.25 -52.41 16.83
N THR A 3 -13.51 -52.14 16.54
CA THR A 3 -13.92 -50.95 15.78
C THR A 3 -15.26 -50.50 16.34
N LYS A 4 -15.30 -49.31 16.94
CA LYS A 4 -16.54 -48.59 17.23
C LYS A 4 -16.42 -47.21 16.62
N ILE A 5 -17.42 -46.93 15.79
CA ILE A 5 -17.58 -45.83 14.87
C ILE A 5 -17.88 -44.54 15.65
N VAL A 6 -17.22 -43.45 15.26
CA VAL A 6 -17.44 -42.10 15.78
C VAL A 6 -18.07 -41.27 14.67
N LEU A 7 -19.23 -40.68 14.93
CA LEU A 7 -19.72 -39.44 14.33
C LEU A 7 -21.09 -39.11 14.93
N TRP A 8 -21.22 -37.93 15.55
CA TRP A 8 -22.41 -37.09 15.44
C TRP A 8 -22.05 -35.62 15.73
N LEU A 9 -22.38 -34.77 14.75
CA LEU A 9 -22.35 -33.32 14.80
C LEU A 9 -23.29 -32.78 15.88
N ILE A 10 -22.87 -31.74 16.59
CA ILE A 10 -23.76 -30.92 17.43
C ILE A 10 -23.81 -29.52 16.83
N LEU A 11 -25.02 -29.13 16.45
CA LEU A 11 -25.43 -27.79 16.03
C LEU A 11 -26.34 -27.25 17.15
N VAL A 12 -25.95 -26.17 17.83
CA VAL A 12 -26.78 -25.51 18.84
C VAL A 12 -26.90 -24.03 18.49
N LEU A 13 -28.12 -23.64 18.10
CA LEU A 13 -28.65 -22.28 18.17
C LEU A 13 -29.14 -22.04 19.61
N MET A 14 -28.62 -21.03 20.31
CA MET A 14 -29.36 -20.38 21.40
C MET A 14 -28.87 -18.94 21.59
N SER A 15 -29.80 -18.03 21.37
CA SER A 15 -29.81 -16.61 21.70
C SER A 15 -29.75 -16.40 23.21
N GLY A 16 -28.90 -15.48 23.66
CA GLY A 16 -28.85 -15.05 25.06
C GLY A 16 -27.97 -13.82 25.21
N VAL A 17 -28.61 -12.68 25.45
CA VAL A 17 -28.02 -11.34 25.64
C VAL A 17 -26.93 -11.40 26.72
N PHE A 18 -25.67 -11.38 26.29
CA PHE A 18 -24.58 -11.01 27.19
C PHE A 18 -24.40 -9.51 27.11
N ALA A 19 -24.59 -8.88 28.27
CA ALA A 19 -24.38 -7.48 28.55
C ALA A 19 -23.16 -6.94 27.78
N VAL A 20 -23.30 -5.78 27.15
CA VAL A 20 -22.20 -5.02 26.59
C VAL A 20 -21.29 -4.62 27.77
N PRO A 21 -20.11 -5.25 28.01
CA PRO A 21 -19.06 -4.45 28.61
C PRO A 21 -18.76 -3.38 27.55
N LYS A 22 -18.66 -2.12 27.94
CA LYS A 22 -17.96 -1.15 27.10
C LYS A 22 -16.47 -1.54 27.18
N PRO A 23 -15.85 -2.20 26.18
CA PRO A 23 -14.40 -2.07 26.09
C PRO A 23 -14.13 -0.61 25.75
N ALA A 24 -13.44 0.05 26.67
CA ALA A 24 -12.76 1.29 26.41
C ALA A 24 -11.98 1.16 25.08
N PHE A 25 -12.01 2.24 24.31
CA PHE A 25 -11.23 2.46 23.10
C PHE A 25 -9.79 1.96 23.25
N THR A 26 -9.36 1.09 22.34
CA THR A 26 -8.07 1.30 21.66
C THR A 26 -8.36 1.22 20.17
N ARG A 27 -8.26 2.38 19.53
CA ARG A 27 -8.57 2.61 18.13
C ARG A 27 -7.30 2.26 17.36
N ASP A 28 -7.23 1.04 16.82
CA ASP A 28 -6.14 0.59 15.92
C ASP A 28 -6.60 0.61 14.44
N ASP A 29 -7.53 1.50 14.09
CA ASP A 29 -8.11 1.69 12.74
C ASP A 29 -7.36 2.76 11.90
N ASP A 30 -6.20 3.20 12.38
CA ASP A 30 -5.46 4.32 11.80
C ASP A 30 -4.63 3.89 10.59
N GLY A 31 -4.12 2.66 10.62
CA GLY A 31 -3.10 2.16 9.67
C GLY A 31 -3.61 2.16 8.23
N TRP A 32 -4.72 1.47 7.98
CA TRP A 32 -5.31 1.41 6.64
C TRP A 32 -5.68 2.80 6.08
N SER A 33 -6.15 3.68 6.96
CA SER A 33 -6.54 5.04 6.58
C SER A 33 -5.34 5.96 6.30
N ALA A 34 -4.22 5.77 7.00
CA ALA A 34 -2.98 6.50 6.77
C ALA A 34 -2.29 6.05 5.48
N ASP A 35 -2.23 4.74 5.24
CA ASP A 35 -1.65 4.15 4.02
C ASP A 35 -2.43 4.60 2.78
N ALA A 36 -3.76 4.57 2.84
CA ALA A 36 -4.62 5.06 1.76
C ALA A 36 -4.48 6.57 1.51
N ARG A 37 -4.22 7.37 2.55
CA ARG A 37 -3.93 8.81 2.40
C ARG A 37 -2.58 9.05 1.75
N LYS A 38 -1.53 8.36 2.19
CA LYS A 38 -0.19 8.45 1.59
C LYS A 38 -0.21 7.97 0.13
N ALA A 39 -0.89 6.85 -0.13
CA ALA A 39 -1.06 6.33 -1.47
C ALA A 39 -1.76 7.32 -2.40
N ARG A 40 -2.80 8.03 -1.90
CA ARG A 40 -3.45 9.11 -2.65
C ARG A 40 -2.52 10.29 -2.91
N GLN A 41 -1.69 10.66 -1.95
CA GLN A 41 -0.70 11.73 -2.14
C GLN A 41 0.27 11.37 -3.26
N LEU A 42 0.74 10.12 -3.34
CA LEU A 42 1.70 9.69 -4.36
C LEU A 42 1.21 9.82 -5.80
N ARG A 43 -0.10 9.92 -6.03
CA ARG A 43 -0.67 9.96 -7.37
C ARG A 43 -0.26 11.20 -8.15
N GLY A 44 -0.35 11.06 -9.47
CA GLY A 44 -0.14 12.11 -10.44
C GLY A 44 1.23 12.04 -11.10
N ARG A 45 1.60 13.15 -11.73
CA ARG A 45 2.82 13.27 -12.52
C ARG A 45 4.04 13.57 -11.64
N TRP A 46 5.13 12.93 -12.02
CA TRP A 46 6.46 13.07 -11.44
C TRP A 46 7.49 13.26 -12.55
N TYR A 47 8.72 13.57 -12.18
CA TYR A 47 9.82 13.81 -13.11
C TYR A 47 11.08 13.10 -12.62
N LEU A 48 11.67 12.27 -13.48
CA LEU A 48 12.91 11.56 -13.17
C LEU A 48 14.05 12.57 -12.99
N ASN A 49 14.68 12.55 -11.84
CA ASN A 49 15.71 13.47 -11.38
C ASN A 49 15.33 14.96 -11.55
N GLY A 50 14.03 15.26 -11.56
CA GLY A 50 13.51 16.60 -11.86
C GLY A 50 13.71 17.05 -13.31
N ASP A 51 14.00 16.14 -14.23
CA ASP A 51 14.10 16.42 -15.67
C ASP A 51 12.70 16.54 -16.28
N ARG A 52 12.37 17.71 -16.84
CA ARG A 52 11.07 17.97 -17.48
C ARG A 52 10.81 17.03 -18.66
N ASN A 53 11.85 16.58 -19.34
CA ASN A 53 11.76 15.72 -20.52
C ASN A 53 11.60 14.24 -20.16
N LYS A 54 11.67 13.89 -18.88
CA LYS A 54 11.53 12.51 -18.39
C LYS A 54 10.35 12.41 -17.41
N PRO A 55 9.11 12.62 -17.88
CA PRO A 55 7.94 12.48 -17.03
C PRO A 55 7.77 11.02 -16.60
N THR A 56 7.46 10.83 -15.34
CA THR A 56 7.01 9.56 -14.76
C THR A 56 5.63 9.78 -14.13
N GLU A 57 4.92 8.70 -13.83
CA GLU A 57 3.55 8.83 -13.31
C GLU A 57 3.27 7.77 -12.27
N ILE A 58 2.46 8.10 -11.28
CA ILE A 58 1.90 7.13 -10.34
C ILE A 58 0.38 7.25 -10.42
N ASN A 59 -0.27 6.15 -10.78
CA ASN A 59 -1.71 6.06 -10.91
C ASN A 59 -2.27 5.00 -9.95
N GLU A 60 -3.57 5.09 -9.67
CA GLU A 60 -4.29 4.01 -9.01
C GLU A 60 -4.92 3.11 -10.08
N ASN A 61 -4.67 1.81 -9.96
CA ASN A 61 -5.28 0.77 -10.76
C ASN A 61 -6.16 -0.09 -9.84
N GLY A 62 -7.44 0.30 -9.74
CA GLY A 62 -8.41 -0.32 -8.82
C GLY A 62 -8.06 -0.07 -7.36
N ARG A 63 -7.58 -1.10 -6.66
CA ARG A 63 -7.16 -1.04 -5.24
C ARG A 63 -5.63 -0.98 -5.06
N ARG A 64 -4.87 -0.88 -6.16
CA ARG A 64 -3.41 -0.93 -6.15
C ARG A 64 -2.82 0.33 -6.75
N LEU A 65 -1.63 0.69 -6.32
CA LEU A 65 -0.85 1.74 -6.96
C LEU A 65 0.02 1.14 -8.07
N GLU A 66 0.16 1.88 -9.15
CA GLU A 66 0.99 1.53 -10.29
C GLU A 66 1.85 2.74 -10.66
N ALA A 67 3.15 2.53 -10.73
CA ALA A 67 4.12 3.52 -11.20
C ALA A 67 4.46 3.24 -12.66
N ARG A 68 4.58 4.29 -13.46
CA ARG A 68 5.06 4.26 -14.84
C ARG A 68 6.34 5.09 -14.94
N ASN A 69 7.41 4.46 -15.41
CA ASN A 69 8.69 5.14 -15.60
C ASN A 69 8.74 5.91 -16.94
N GLU A 70 9.85 6.61 -17.17
CA GLU A 70 10.11 7.42 -18.36
C GLU A 70 10.21 6.59 -19.65
N ASN A 71 10.52 5.30 -19.52
CA ASN A 71 10.55 4.34 -20.63
C ASN A 71 9.16 3.74 -20.91
N GLY A 72 8.14 4.17 -20.17
CA GLY A 72 6.76 3.71 -20.31
C GLY A 72 6.47 2.36 -19.65
N GLN A 73 7.44 1.75 -18.98
CA GLN A 73 7.27 0.51 -18.23
C GLN A 73 6.50 0.78 -16.95
N THR A 74 5.65 -0.15 -16.55
CA THR A 74 4.85 -0.03 -15.32
C THR A 74 5.35 -1.00 -14.25
N SER A 75 5.12 -0.65 -12.98
CA SER A 75 5.31 -1.55 -11.85
C SER A 75 4.28 -1.27 -10.77
N ARG A 76 3.81 -2.33 -10.13
CA ARG A 76 3.01 -2.27 -8.94
C ARG A 76 3.80 -1.69 -7.78
N LEU A 77 3.21 -0.70 -7.12
CA LEU A 77 3.71 -0.15 -5.87
C LEU A 77 3.01 -0.79 -4.68
N GLU A 78 3.81 -1.24 -3.72
CA GLU A 78 3.38 -1.65 -2.39
C GLU A 78 3.79 -0.57 -1.40
N VAL A 79 2.86 -0.14 -0.55
CA VAL A 79 3.11 0.84 0.51
C VAL A 79 3.31 0.10 1.83
N ASP A 80 4.41 0.36 2.53
CA ASP A 80 4.65 -0.20 3.85
C ASP A 80 3.96 0.64 4.95
N ARG A 81 3.91 0.11 6.19
CA ARG A 81 3.28 0.80 7.33
C ARG A 81 3.94 2.13 7.71
N HIS A 82 5.18 2.36 7.27
CA HIS A 82 5.91 3.61 7.48
C HIS A 82 5.64 4.61 6.34
N GLY A 83 4.98 4.18 5.27
CA GLY A 83 4.69 4.96 4.07
C GLY A 83 5.82 5.01 3.06
N ASN A 84 6.83 4.14 3.19
CA ASN A 84 7.76 3.89 2.09
C ASN A 84 7.06 3.06 1.03
N ILE A 85 7.59 3.11 -0.18
CA ILE A 85 7.05 2.36 -1.30
C ILE A 85 8.04 1.37 -1.87
N ARG A 86 7.54 0.30 -2.47
CA ARG A 86 8.33 -0.74 -3.10
C ARG A 86 7.77 -1.01 -4.49
N ALA A 87 8.60 -0.91 -5.52
CA ALA A 87 8.27 -1.26 -6.89
C ALA A 87 8.59 -2.75 -7.13
N ALA A 88 7.56 -3.60 -7.07
CA ALA A 88 7.73 -5.05 -7.06
C ALA A 88 8.32 -5.59 -8.37
N ASP A 89 7.99 -4.97 -9.50
CA ASP A 89 8.37 -5.42 -10.85
C ASP A 89 9.69 -4.78 -11.34
N TRP A 90 10.22 -3.80 -10.60
CA TRP A 90 11.51 -3.16 -10.88
C TRP A 90 12.59 -3.67 -9.93
N GLN A 91 12.73 -4.99 -9.81
CA GLN A 91 13.77 -5.63 -8.98
C GLN A 91 13.76 -5.15 -7.53
N ASP A 92 12.57 -4.98 -6.94
CA ASP A 92 12.42 -4.61 -5.54
C ASP A 92 12.87 -3.21 -5.15
N VAL A 93 12.97 -2.29 -6.11
CA VAL A 93 13.45 -0.93 -5.84
C VAL A 93 12.54 -0.22 -4.82
N ARG A 94 13.15 0.28 -3.74
CA ARG A 94 12.46 0.93 -2.62
C ARG A 94 12.51 2.44 -2.76
N GLY A 95 11.40 3.10 -2.49
CA GLY A 95 11.24 4.55 -2.53
C GLY A 95 10.98 5.09 -1.13
N ASP A 96 11.85 5.99 -0.68
CA ASP A 96 11.62 6.84 0.50
C ASP A 96 10.84 8.08 0.05
N VAL A 97 9.68 8.30 0.66
CA VAL A 97 8.74 9.37 0.27
C VAL A 97 8.86 10.53 1.25
N SER A 98 9.27 11.69 0.72
CA SER A 98 9.38 12.94 1.46
C SER A 98 8.65 14.06 0.71
N GLY A 99 7.33 14.18 0.95
CA GLY A 99 6.47 15.21 0.36
C GLY A 99 6.41 15.16 -1.17
N ASP A 100 7.09 16.10 -1.82
CA ASP A 100 7.14 16.25 -3.28
C ASP A 100 8.34 15.54 -3.93
N ARG A 101 9.04 14.70 -3.16
CA ARG A 101 10.21 13.94 -3.61
C ARG A 101 10.12 12.48 -3.18
N ILE A 102 10.51 11.58 -4.07
CA ILE A 102 10.71 10.16 -3.80
C ILE A 102 12.16 9.83 -4.12
N LYS A 103 12.90 9.30 -3.15
CA LYS A 103 14.27 8.83 -3.36
C LYS A 103 14.26 7.31 -3.51
N TRP A 104 14.64 6.83 -4.69
CA TRP A 104 14.68 5.39 -4.97
C TRP A 104 16.04 4.78 -4.61
N SER A 105 16.02 3.51 -4.22
CA SER A 105 17.22 2.76 -3.83
C SER A 105 18.20 2.53 -4.97
N ASN A 106 17.75 2.63 -6.23
CA ASN A 106 18.61 2.59 -7.42
C ASN A 106 19.34 3.93 -7.70
N GLY A 107 19.25 4.90 -6.79
CA GLY A 107 19.91 6.20 -6.91
C GLY A 107 19.13 7.25 -7.69
N THR A 108 18.00 6.89 -8.30
CA THR A 108 17.12 7.86 -8.99
C THR A 108 16.23 8.60 -7.99
N THR A 109 15.80 9.80 -8.36
CA THR A 109 14.88 10.60 -7.55
C THR A 109 13.70 11.03 -8.40
N TRP A 110 12.48 10.94 -7.90
CA TRP A 110 11.30 11.48 -8.59
C TRP A 110 10.84 12.74 -7.88
N THR A 111 10.53 13.80 -8.62
CA THR A 111 10.00 15.04 -8.06
C THR A 111 8.69 15.44 -8.72
N ARG A 112 7.76 16.04 -7.97
CA ARG A 112 6.49 16.53 -8.56
C ARG A 112 6.66 17.72 -9.49
N LYS A 113 7.64 18.57 -9.17
CA LYS A 113 7.97 19.74 -9.97
C LYS A 113 9.24 19.42 -10.75
N PRO A 114 9.29 19.73 -12.06
CA PRO A 114 10.54 19.66 -12.78
C PRO A 114 11.47 20.76 -12.22
N SER A 115 12.75 20.46 -12.13
CA SER A 115 13.76 21.45 -11.80
C SER A 115 13.78 22.54 -12.88
N ARG A 116 13.92 23.81 -12.46
CA ARG A 116 14.22 24.92 -13.37
C ARG A 116 15.72 24.86 -13.64
N ARG A 117 16.15 24.02 -14.55
CA ARG A 117 17.53 24.01 -15.00
C ARG A 117 17.59 24.51 -16.43
#